data_AF-A0A9P6WTT9-F1
#
_entry.id   AF-A0A9P6WTT9-F1
#
_cell.length_a   1.000
_cell.length_b   1.000
_cell.length_c   1.000
_cell.angle_alpha   90.00
_cell.angle_beta   90.00
_cell.angle_gamma   90.00
#
_symmetry.space_group_name_H-M   'P 1'
#
loop_
_entity.id
_entity.type
_entity.pdbx_description
1 polymer ?
#
loop_
_entity_poly.entity_id
_entity_poly.type
_entity_poly.pdbx_seq_one_letter_code
_entity_poly.pdbx_strand_id
1 'polypeptide(L)'
;MEAIHRRFVPVAAHHDYEYVYLPSRYREPISSLRSKLHKLKINNARVLDVHYPDRQVVALLVHTEYTADLLAAFAKAKVEPIQGFNPLNPDLLRDPKYADLSGSDRAAKCTEVHQARLVRALQHIQLDHP
;
A
#
# COMPACT_ATOMS: atom_id res chain seq x y z
N MET A 1 16.43 -16.18 36.02
CA MET A 1 16.32 -15.90 34.57
C MET A 1 14.86 -15.65 34.30
N GLU A 2 14.47 -14.38 34.19
CA GLU A 2 13.08 -13.98 34.01
C GLU A 2 12.71 -14.09 32.53
N ALA A 3 11.78 -15.00 32.21
CA ALA A 3 11.34 -15.21 30.84
C ALA A 3 10.44 -14.04 30.41
N ILE A 4 10.89 -13.26 29.42
CA ILE A 4 10.08 -12.21 28.80
C ILE A 4 9.00 -12.88 27.96
N HIS A 5 7.82 -13.08 28.55
CA HIS A 5 6.63 -13.50 27.81
C HIS A 5 6.15 -12.33 26.94
N ARG A 6 6.16 -12.51 25.62
CA ARG A 6 5.47 -11.59 24.70
C ARG A 6 4.00 -11.57 25.10
N ARG A 7 3.55 -10.48 25.70
CA ARG A 7 2.16 -10.27 26.08
C ARG A 7 1.36 -10.04 24.80
N PHE A 8 0.64 -11.06 24.35
CA PHE A 8 -0.34 -10.90 23.29
C PHE A 8 -1.48 -10.05 23.86
N VAL A 9 -1.58 -8.82 23.36
CA VAL A 9 -2.74 -7.95 23.59
C VAL A 9 -3.91 -8.58 22.83
N PRO A 10 -5.14 -8.58 23.38
CA PRO A 10 -6.31 -9.01 22.62
C PRO A 10 -6.38 -8.22 21.33
N VAL A 11 -6.30 -8.95 20.24
CA VAL A 11 -6.43 -8.45 18.88
C VAL A 11 -7.79 -7.79 18.74
N ALA A 12 -7.83 -6.55 18.22
CA ALA A 12 -9.08 -5.86 17.94
C ALA A 12 -9.99 -6.72 17.07
N ALA A 13 -11.31 -6.70 17.33
CA ALA A 13 -12.29 -7.56 16.67
C ALA A 13 -12.38 -7.41 15.13
N HIS A 14 -11.71 -6.41 14.57
CA HIS A 14 -11.63 -6.14 13.13
C HIS A 14 -10.15 -6.03 12.73
N HIS A 15 -9.64 -7.09 12.10
CA HIS A 15 -8.31 -7.09 11.46
C HIS A 15 -8.38 -6.33 10.14
N ASP A 16 -8.54 -5.02 10.23
CA ASP A 16 -8.67 -4.20 9.05
C ASP A 16 -7.29 -3.81 8.53
N TYR A 17 -7.15 -3.85 7.21
CA TYR A 17 -5.97 -3.39 6.50
C TYR A 17 -6.36 -2.24 5.59
N GLU A 18 -5.49 -1.24 5.51
CA GLU A 18 -5.74 -0.01 4.77
C GLU A 18 -4.58 0.28 3.82
N TYR A 19 -4.92 0.75 2.62
CA TYR A 19 -3.94 1.31 1.70
C TYR A 19 -3.77 2.81 1.97
N VAL A 20 -2.54 3.19 2.31
CA VAL A 20 -2.13 4.60 2.36
C VAL A 20 -1.44 4.95 1.04
N TYR A 21 -1.96 5.97 0.37
CA TYR A 21 -1.44 6.43 -0.91
C TYR A 21 -0.53 7.63 -0.73
N LEU A 22 0.65 7.59 -1.35
CA LEU A 22 1.65 8.66 -1.28
C LEU A 22 1.96 9.19 -2.67
N PRO A 23 2.18 10.51 -2.81
CA PRO A 23 2.69 11.07 -4.05
C PRO A 23 4.12 10.57 -4.27
N SER A 24 4.41 10.18 -5.51
CA SER A 24 5.75 9.81 -5.95
C SER A 24 6.10 10.53 -7.23
N ARG A 25 7.34 10.98 -7.35
CA ARG A 25 7.81 11.65 -8.58
C ARG A 25 8.03 10.66 -9.73
N TYR A 26 8.48 9.45 -9.40
CA TYR A 26 8.77 8.40 -10.35
C TYR A 26 8.67 7.03 -9.66
N ARG A 27 8.58 5.97 -10.47
CA ARG A 27 8.60 4.60 -9.97
C ARG A 27 10.02 4.21 -9.58
N GLU A 28 10.32 4.24 -8.28
CA GLU A 28 11.61 3.74 -7.78
C GLU A 28 11.56 2.23 -7.47
N PRO A 29 12.71 1.54 -7.45
CA PRO A 29 12.77 0.16 -6.99
C PRO A 29 12.19 0.01 -5.57
N ILE A 30 11.43 -1.05 -5.32
CA ILE A 30 10.78 -1.28 -4.01
C ILE A 30 11.81 -1.31 -2.87
N SER A 31 13.02 -1.82 -3.13
CA SER A 31 14.13 -1.82 -2.15
C SER A 31 14.58 -0.40 -1.75
N SER A 32 14.62 0.53 -2.71
CA SER A 32 14.93 1.94 -2.46
C SER A 32 13.83 2.60 -1.62
N LEU A 33 12.57 2.36 -1.98
CA LEU A 33 11.43 2.87 -1.23
C LEU A 33 11.40 2.34 0.22
N ARG A 34 11.58 1.03 0.41
CA ARG A 34 11.70 0.43 1.75
C ARG A 34 12.88 0.99 2.55
N SER A 35 14.00 1.31 1.89
CA SER A 35 15.13 1.98 2.54
C SER A 35 14.78 3.40 2.99
N LYS A 36 13.98 4.14 2.21
CA LYS A 36 13.48 5.47 2.60
C LYS A 36 12.51 5.39 3.76
N LEU A 37 11.56 4.45 3.74
CA LEU A 37 10.65 4.21 4.86
C LEU A 37 11.42 3.91 6.16
N HIS A 38 12.45 3.07 6.09
CA HIS A 38 13.32 2.79 7.23
C HIS A 38 14.03 4.06 7.75
N LYS A 39 14.52 4.93 6.87
CA LYS A 39 15.13 6.22 7.25
C LYS A 39 14.13 7.15 7.94
N LEU A 40 12.85 7.08 7.56
CA LEU A 40 11.74 7.78 8.22
C LEU A 40 11.29 7.14 9.54
N LYS A 41 12.03 6.13 10.04
CA LYS A 41 11.70 5.35 11.24
C LYS A 41 10.37 4.60 11.13
N ILE A 42 9.92 4.33 9.90
CA ILE A 42 8.77 3.48 9.63
C ILE A 42 9.24 2.03 9.69
N ASN A 43 8.48 1.19 10.40
CA ASN A 43 8.78 -0.23 10.50
C ASN A 43 8.33 -0.95 9.22
N ASN A 44 9.29 -1.35 8.38
CA ASN A 44 9.01 -2.09 7.15
C ASN A 44 8.26 -3.41 7.40
N ALA A 45 8.41 -4.06 8.56
CA ALA A 45 7.67 -5.28 8.89
C ALA A 45 6.17 -5.02 9.10
N ARG A 46 5.76 -3.77 9.35
CA ARG A 46 4.35 -3.37 9.45
C ARG A 46 3.76 -2.91 8.12
N VAL A 47 4.58 -2.81 7.07
CA VAL A 47 4.16 -2.49 5.70
C VAL A 47 4.11 -3.77 4.89
N LEU A 48 2.90 -4.31 4.74
CA LEU A 48 2.64 -5.64 4.20
C LEU A 48 2.89 -5.73 2.70
N ASP A 49 2.45 -4.71 1.97
CA ASP A 49 2.65 -4.62 0.53
C ASP A 49 3.03 -3.20 0.12
N VAL A 50 3.80 -3.11 -0.96
CA VAL A 50 4.24 -1.86 -1.57
C VAL A 50 4.16 -2.01 -3.07
N HIS A 51 3.28 -1.22 -3.71
CA HIS A 51 3.17 -1.21 -5.17
C HIS A 51 2.83 0.19 -5.71
N TYR A 52 2.85 0.30 -7.04
CA TYR A 52 2.58 1.54 -7.75
C TYR A 52 1.26 1.42 -8.51
N PRO A 53 0.14 1.93 -7.95
CA PRO A 53 -1.14 1.87 -8.64
C PRO A 53 -1.19 2.77 -9.88
N ASP A 54 -0.43 3.88 -9.87
CA ASP A 54 -0.28 4.83 -10.98
C ASP A 54 1.19 5.32 -11.05
N ARG A 55 1.56 6.05 -12.11
CA ARG A 55 2.91 6.56 -12.39
C ARG A 55 3.49 7.42 -11.26
N GLN A 56 2.63 8.13 -10.55
CA GLN A 56 3.02 9.10 -9.52
C GLN A 56 2.39 8.80 -8.15
N VAL A 57 1.95 7.56 -7.96
CA VAL A 57 1.32 7.13 -6.72
C VAL A 57 1.98 5.86 -6.23
N VAL A 58 2.33 5.84 -4.95
CA VAL A 58 2.75 4.65 -4.21
C VAL A 58 1.61 4.24 -3.30
N ALA A 59 1.28 2.95 -3.28
CA ALA A 59 0.35 2.36 -2.33
C ALA A 59 1.14 1.56 -1.29
N LEU A 60 0.88 1.82 -0.01
CA LEU A 60 1.41 1.07 1.12
C LEU A 60 0.25 0.37 1.83
N LEU A 61 0.29 -0.95 1.91
CA LEU A 61 -0.68 -1.72 2.70
C LEU A 61 -0.19 -1.83 4.14
N VAL A 62 -1.00 -1.36 5.09
CA VAL A 62 -0.68 -1.40 6.53
C VAL A 62 -1.89 -1.87 7.33
N HIS A 63 -1.66 -2.32 8.56
CA HIS A 63 -2.74 -2.57 9.51
C HIS A 63 -3.36 -1.23 9.96
N THR A 64 -4.68 -1.15 10.09
CA THR A 64 -5.39 0.10 10.43
C THR A 64 -4.90 0.71 11.75
N GLU A 65 -4.56 -0.12 12.75
CA GLU A 65 -3.98 0.37 14.02
C GLU A 65 -2.63 1.07 13.85
N TYR A 66 -1.87 0.73 12.80
CA TYR A 66 -0.59 1.37 12.49
C TYR A 66 -0.72 2.61 11.60
N THR A 67 -1.87 2.83 10.96
CA THR A 67 -2.10 3.98 10.08
C THR A 67 -1.80 5.30 10.81
N ALA A 68 -2.24 5.45 12.06
CA ALA A 68 -2.00 6.68 12.84
C ALA A 68 -0.49 6.97 13.05
N ASP A 69 0.28 5.95 13.42
CA ASP A 69 1.74 6.07 13.59
C ASP A 69 2.45 6.38 12.27
N LEU A 70 2.02 5.72 11.19
CA LEU A 70 2.53 5.93 9.84
C LEU A 70 2.29 7.38 9.37
N LEU A 71 1.07 7.88 9.55
CA LEU A 71 0.70 9.26 9.22
C LEU A 71 1.48 10.27 10.06
N ALA A 72 1.69 10.00 11.35
CA ALA A 72 2.52 10.85 12.20
C ALA A 72 3.99 10.90 11.75
N ALA A 73 4.54 9.77 11.28
CA ALA A 73 5.89 9.72 10.71
C ALA A 73 5.98 10.53 9.40
N PHE A 74 4.97 10.43 8.53
CA PHE A 74 4.90 11.23 7.30
C PHE A 74 4.73 12.72 7.57
N ALA A 75 3.89 13.11 8.53
CA ALA A 75 3.72 14.51 8.93
C ALA A 75 5.04 15.12 9.42
N LYS A 76 5.81 14.39 10.24
CA LYS A 76 7.18 14.80 10.66
C LYS A 76 8.13 14.98 9.47
N ALA A 77 7.97 14.17 8.44
CA ALA A 77 8.75 14.22 7.21
C ALA A 77 8.22 15.23 6.18
N LYS A 78 7.13 15.95 6.47
CA LYS A 78 6.41 16.84 5.55
C LYS A 78 5.95 16.11 4.26
N VAL A 79 5.59 14.85 4.41
CA VAL A 79 5.00 14.03 3.34
C VAL A 79 3.49 14.02 3.58
N GLU A 80 2.73 14.50 2.60
CA GLU A 80 1.28 14.48 2.64
C GLU A 80 0.74 13.30 1.82
N PRO A 81 0.03 12.35 2.45
CA PRO A 81 -0.65 11.29 1.73
C PRO A 81 -1.78 11.82 0.85
N ILE A 82 -2.06 11.11 -0.24
CA ILE A 82 -3.17 11.43 -1.15
C ILE A 82 -4.48 10.97 -0.51
N GLN A 83 -5.36 11.92 -0.22
CA GLN A 83 -6.71 11.63 0.26
C GLN A 83 -7.65 11.31 -0.90
N GLY A 84 -8.53 10.32 -0.71
CA GLY A 84 -9.59 9.99 -1.68
C GLY A 84 -9.09 9.34 -2.97
N PHE A 85 -7.87 8.79 -3.00
CA PHE A 85 -7.41 8.06 -4.18
C PHE A 85 -8.28 6.83 -4.42
N ASN A 86 -8.93 6.78 -5.59
CA ASN A 86 -9.74 5.64 -6.01
C ASN A 86 -8.94 4.76 -6.98
N PRO A 87 -8.47 3.57 -6.57
CA PRO A 87 -7.70 2.67 -7.44
C PRO A 87 -8.53 2.07 -8.58
N LEU A 88 -9.87 2.19 -8.53
CA LEU A 88 -10.80 1.72 -9.56
C LEU A 88 -11.14 2.80 -10.58
N ASN A 89 -10.56 4.01 -10.47
CA ASN A 89 -10.84 5.09 -11.41
C ASN A 89 -10.41 4.69 -12.85
N PRO A 90 -11.32 4.69 -13.85
CA PRO A 90 -10.99 4.41 -15.25
C PRO A 90 -9.89 5.29 -15.83
N ASP A 91 -9.73 6.52 -15.33
CA ASP A 91 -8.72 7.48 -15.81
C ASP A 91 -7.27 7.08 -15.49
N LEU A 92 -7.09 6.11 -14.59
CA LEU A 92 -5.79 5.51 -14.30
C LEU A 92 -5.29 4.63 -15.46
N LEU A 93 -6.21 4.14 -16.31
CA LEU A 93 -5.87 3.31 -17.47
C LEU A 93 -5.41 4.18 -18.65
N ARG A 94 -4.18 4.67 -18.59
CA ARG A 94 -3.55 5.56 -19.58
C ARG A 94 -2.73 4.83 -20.65
N ASP A 95 -2.87 3.52 -20.76
CA ASP A 95 -2.19 2.75 -21.80
C ASP A 95 -2.89 3.01 -23.15
N PRO A 96 -2.17 3.47 -24.19
CA PRO A 96 -2.74 3.68 -25.52
C PRO A 96 -3.48 2.47 -26.07
N LYS A 97 -3.09 1.25 -25.67
CA LYS A 97 -3.78 0.00 -26.05
C LYS A 97 -5.26 -0.02 -25.64
N TYR A 98 -5.63 0.73 -24.61
CA TYR A 98 -6.99 0.80 -24.06
C TYR A 98 -7.66 2.15 -24.32
N ALA A 99 -7.11 2.95 -25.25
CA ALA A 99 -7.68 4.24 -25.63
C ALA A 99 -9.07 4.09 -26.30
N ASP A 100 -9.24 3.03 -27.08
CA ASP A 100 -10.46 2.79 -27.87
C ASP A 100 -11.55 2.02 -27.09
N LEU A 101 -11.28 1.62 -25.85
CA LEU A 101 -12.26 0.91 -25.03
C LEU A 101 -13.39 1.83 -24.58
N SER A 102 -14.61 1.28 -24.53
CA SER A 102 -15.77 1.97 -23.95
C SER A 102 -15.55 2.26 -22.47
N GLY A 103 -16.29 3.23 -21.91
CA GLY A 103 -16.16 3.60 -20.49
C GLY A 103 -16.41 2.42 -19.53
N SER A 104 -17.36 1.54 -19.86
CA SER A 104 -17.65 0.33 -19.08
C SER A 104 -16.52 -0.69 -19.15
N ASP A 105 -15.96 -0.92 -20.34
CA ASP A 105 -14.87 -1.88 -20.51
C ASP A 105 -13.59 -1.39 -19.84
N ARG A 106 -13.35 -0.07 -19.85
CA ARG A 106 -12.25 0.55 -19.10
C ARG A 106 -12.40 0.36 -17.59
N ALA A 107 -13.60 0.55 -17.05
CA ALA A 107 -13.87 0.33 -15.63
C ALA A 107 -13.68 -1.15 -15.23
N ALA A 108 -14.18 -2.08 -16.05
CA ALA A 108 -13.97 -3.50 -15.86
C ALA A 108 -12.47 -3.86 -15.89
N LYS A 109 -11.72 -3.30 -16.84
CA LYS A 109 -10.28 -3.55 -16.93
C LYS A 109 -9.49 -2.94 -15.77
N CYS A 110 -9.83 -1.74 -15.30
CA CYS A 110 -9.26 -1.17 -14.08
C CYS A 110 -9.48 -2.08 -12.87
N THR A 111 -10.67 -2.65 -12.76
CA THR A 111 -11.03 -3.57 -11.68
C THR A 111 -10.19 -4.85 -11.75
N GLU A 112 -10.06 -5.45 -12.93
CA GLU A 112 -9.22 -6.63 -13.15
C GLU A 112 -7.74 -6.36 -12.78
N VAL A 113 -7.19 -5.22 -13.21
CA VAL A 113 -5.81 -4.82 -12.89
C VAL A 113 -5.64 -4.60 -11.39
N HIS A 114 -6.61 -3.97 -10.73
CA HIS A 114 -6.57 -3.77 -9.28
C HIS A 114 -6.62 -5.12 -8.54
N GLN A 115 -7.53 -6.01 -8.91
CA GLN A 115 -7.63 -7.36 -8.33
C GLN A 115 -6.35 -8.17 -8.52
N ALA A 116 -5.74 -8.12 -9.70
CA ALA A 116 -4.46 -8.80 -9.95
C ALA A 116 -3.34 -8.28 -9.03
N ARG A 117 -3.32 -6.97 -8.72
CA ARG A 117 -2.39 -6.39 -7.74
C ARG A 117 -2.66 -6.89 -6.33
N LEU A 118 -3.93 -6.98 -5.92
CA LEU A 118 -4.32 -7.53 -4.61
C LEU A 118 -3.88 -8.99 -4.46
N VAL A 119 -4.12 -9.83 -5.47
CA VAL A 119 -3.69 -11.24 -5.47
C VAL A 119 -2.17 -11.34 -5.34
N ARG A 120 -1.42 -10.48 -6.03
CA ARG A 120 0.04 -10.43 -5.91
C ARG A 120 0.50 -9.98 -4.52
N ALA A 121 -0.18 -9.02 -3.90
CA ALA A 121 0.11 -8.58 -2.54
C ALA A 121 -0.06 -9.74 -1.55
N LEU A 122 -1.10 -10.57 -1.71
CA LEU A 122 -1.33 -11.75 -0.85
C LEU A 122 -0.19 -12.77 -0.93
N GLN A 123 0.42 -12.96 -2.10
CA GLN A 123 1.59 -13.85 -2.23
C GLN A 123 2.77 -13.41 -1.37
N HIS A 124 2.94 -12.09 -1.18
CA HIS A 124 4.00 -11.56 -0.32
C HIS A 124 3.69 -11.72 1.16
N ILE A 125 2.41 -11.65 1.55
CA ILE A 125 1.96 -11.77 2.95
C ILE A 125 2.03 -13.22 3.44
N GLN A 126 1.73 -14.20 2.58
CA GLN A 126 1.71 -15.62 2.96
C GLN A 126 3.11 -16.23 3.16
N LEU A 127 4.17 -15.63 2.62
CA LEU A 127 5.53 -16.17 2.70
C LEU A 127 6.23 -15.90 4.05
N ASP A 128 5.62 -15.13 4.95
CA ASP A 128 6.16 -14.82 6.28
C ASP A 128 5.73 -15.82 7.39
N HIS A 129 5.13 -16.96 7.03
CA HIS A 129 4.84 -18.04 7.98
C HIS A 129 5.89 -19.18 7.88
N PRO A 130 6.71 -19.40 8.92
CA PRO A 130 7.60 -20.57 9.04
C PRO A 130 6.85 -21.86 9.40
#